data_AF-A0A9Q1JDJ0-F1
#
_entry.id   AF-A0A9Q1JDJ0-F1
#
_cell.length_a   1.000
_cell.length_b   1.000
_cell.length_c   1.000
_cell.angle_alpha   90.00
_cell.angle_beta   90.00
_cell.angle_gamma   90.00
#
_symmetry.space_group_name_H-M   'P 1'
#
loop_
_entity.id
_entity.type
_entity.pdbx_description
1 polymer ?
#
loop_
_entity_poly.entity_id
_entity_poly.type
_entity_poly.pdbx_seq_one_letter_code
_entity_poly.pdbx_strand_id
1 'polypeptide(L)'
;MLFFLQFMSGYSLREWFMRTLPLETMASVQMSPKDETVARFLDAAARGDVAKVSAVIAHSSSLINESGENGWTALMLGARNGHVEVVNTLLSKGCDKSLVNKSGQTSYDIAKFWGHKHIAGLLANSKGGNSHHLLPGSSTEGHENYFSREFLNRMSEKRTNSQWLEAKQSSPASVYILFFNLNPLVTPGTDEMSESKMEFKLCRLHWGSVKELATKPGTTLIFLGVEKRVKFASPSPAEDEDGLTAWFALNTDSSPIEDLDLSNPNSFYLKPPMPGVLRLSSDEAGVIAQARSVLAWHNRYSFCPTCGSRTKVDEGGYKRTCLKEDCRSLQGIHNTCYPRVDPVVIMLVIHPDGNQCLLGRKKTFPAGMFSCLAGFIEPGEVIEDAVRREVEEESGVKVGPVQYVSSQPWPMPSSLMIGCLAVAVSTHIKVDENEIEEARWFTRQQVIDIFTKNSQPAFTMPPRQAIAHQLIKYWIGVNANL
;
A
#
# COMPACT_ATOMS: atom_id res chain seq x y z
N MET A 1 -23.43 29.95 23.25
CA MET A 1 -24.60 29.57 24.07
C MET A 1 -25.40 30.83 24.31
N LEU A 2 -26.69 30.87 23.95
CA LEU A 2 -27.60 32.05 23.95
C LEU A 2 -27.62 32.95 22.70
N PHE A 3 -27.97 32.32 21.58
CA PHE A 3 -29.03 32.71 20.63
C PHE A 3 -29.49 31.40 19.94
N PHE A 4 -29.73 30.34 20.73
CA PHE A 4 -31.05 29.72 20.97
C PHE A 4 -31.87 29.54 19.66
N LEU A 5 -31.84 28.35 19.07
CA LEU A 5 -32.89 27.35 19.30
C LEU A 5 -34.29 27.88 18.95
N GLN A 6 -34.54 28.08 17.66
CA GLN A 6 -35.89 27.95 17.13
C GLN A 6 -35.79 27.39 15.70
N PHE A 7 -36.72 26.51 15.35
CA PHE A 7 -36.75 25.65 14.16
C PHE A 7 -36.06 24.27 14.27
N MET A 8 -36.19 23.64 15.44
CA MET A 8 -36.68 22.26 15.45
C MET A 8 -38.22 22.29 15.38
N SER A 9 -38.82 22.03 14.22
CA SER A 9 -40.16 21.45 14.07
C SER A 9 -40.57 21.39 12.60
N GLY A 10 -41.01 20.21 12.16
CA GLY A 10 -41.57 19.99 10.84
C GLY A 10 -42.93 20.67 10.68
N TYR A 11 -42.93 21.92 10.22
CA TYR A 11 -44.13 22.61 9.79
C TYR A 11 -44.15 22.80 8.27
N SER A 12 -45.36 22.74 7.69
CA SER A 12 -45.62 23.01 6.28
C SER A 12 -45.40 24.48 5.96
N LEU A 13 -44.78 24.75 4.80
CA LEU A 13 -44.55 26.09 4.21
C LEU A 13 -45.77 27.03 4.22
N ARG A 14 -46.99 26.47 4.29
CA ARG A 14 -48.24 27.24 4.32
C ARG A 14 -48.50 27.93 5.68
N GLU A 15 -48.05 27.35 6.78
CA GLU A 15 -48.30 27.89 8.13
C GLU A 15 -47.31 28.98 8.52
N TRP A 16 -46.10 28.93 7.97
CA TRP A 16 -45.09 29.99 8.14
C TRP A 16 -45.52 31.31 7.48
N PHE A 17 -46.26 31.24 6.37
CA PHE A 17 -46.71 32.40 5.60
C PHE A 17 -47.83 33.22 6.28
N MET A 18 -48.59 32.61 7.20
CA MET A 18 -49.80 33.22 7.78
C MET A 18 -49.54 34.08 9.03
N ARG A 19 -48.31 34.15 9.55
CA ARG A 19 -48.03 34.77 10.87
C ARG A 19 -47.05 35.94 10.89
N THR A 20 -46.56 36.43 9.75
CA THR A 20 -45.49 37.46 9.71
C THR A 20 -45.76 38.70 8.85
N LEU A 21 -47.03 39.11 8.66
CA LEU A 21 -47.33 40.44 8.10
C LEU A 21 -48.49 41.14 8.86
N PRO A 22 -48.41 42.48 9.06
CA PRO A 22 -49.53 43.28 9.53
C PRO A 22 -50.68 43.26 8.53
N LEU A 23 -51.91 43.34 9.05
CA LEU A 23 -53.13 43.59 8.28
C LEU A 23 -53.03 44.97 7.61
N GLU A 24 -52.59 45.02 6.36
CA GLU A 24 -53.08 45.96 5.34
C GLU A 24 -52.55 45.59 3.96
N THR A 25 -53.46 45.53 2.99
CA THR A 25 -53.32 45.13 1.58
C THR A 25 -53.12 43.63 1.29
N MET A 26 -54.22 42.88 1.41
CA MET A 26 -54.48 41.69 0.60
C MET A 26 -54.57 42.09 -0.88
N ALA A 27 -53.43 42.18 -1.55
CA ALA A 27 -53.36 42.04 -3.00
C ALA A 27 -52.82 40.65 -3.28
N SER A 28 -53.68 39.76 -3.79
CA SER A 28 -53.28 38.44 -4.28
C SER A 28 -52.23 38.63 -5.38
N VAL A 29 -50.95 38.44 -5.04
CA VAL A 29 -49.90 38.27 -6.05
C VAL A 29 -50.21 36.96 -6.76
N GLN A 30 -50.92 37.03 -7.88
CA GLN A 30 -51.05 35.89 -8.78
C GLN A 30 -49.66 35.61 -9.33
N MET A 31 -48.99 34.59 -8.77
CA MET A 31 -47.75 34.07 -9.33
C MET A 31 -48.03 33.60 -10.75
N SER A 32 -47.09 33.84 -11.67
CA SER A 32 -47.25 33.32 -13.02
C SER A 32 -47.25 31.78 -12.98
N PRO A 33 -47.91 31.09 -13.93
CA PRO A 33 -47.89 29.62 -13.99
C PRO A 33 -46.47 29.05 -14.06
N LYS A 34 -45.52 29.82 -14.61
CA LYS A 34 -44.10 29.47 -14.63
C LYS A 34 -43.49 29.52 -13.22
N ASP A 35 -43.75 30.58 -12.46
CA ASP A 35 -43.19 30.76 -11.11
C ASP A 35 -43.74 29.73 -10.13
N GLU A 36 -45.01 29.34 -10.25
CA GLU A 36 -45.61 28.28 -9.44
C GLU A 36 -44.94 26.91 -9.73
N THR A 37 -44.62 26.65 -10.99
CA THR A 37 -43.94 25.42 -11.40
C THR A 37 -42.50 25.36 -10.88
N VAL A 38 -41.77 26.48 -10.94
CA VAL A 38 -40.41 26.60 -10.36
C VAL A 38 -40.47 26.41 -8.84
N ALA A 39 -41.41 27.06 -8.14
CA ALA A 39 -41.55 26.92 -6.68
C ALA A 39 -41.82 25.47 -6.25
N ARG A 40 -42.69 24.75 -6.98
CA ARG A 40 -42.96 23.32 -6.72
C ARG A 40 -41.75 22.42 -6.96
N PHE A 41 -40.94 22.73 -7.97
CA PHE A 41 -39.71 21.98 -8.27
C PHE A 41 -38.67 22.15 -7.16
N LEU A 42 -38.48 23.39 -6.69
CA LEU A 42 -37.55 23.71 -5.62
C LEU A 42 -38.00 23.13 -4.27
N ASP A 43 -39.29 23.16 -3.95
CA ASP A 43 -39.85 22.51 -2.75
C ASP A 43 -39.63 20.99 -2.77
N ALA A 44 -39.79 20.33 -3.92
CA ALA A 44 -39.51 18.90 -4.06
C ALA A 44 -38.03 18.58 -3.78
N ALA A 45 -37.10 19.39 -4.31
CA ALA A 45 -35.67 19.23 -4.06
C ALA A 45 -35.31 19.49 -2.58
N ALA A 46 -35.92 20.48 -1.95
CA ALA A 46 -35.71 20.80 -0.54
C ALA A 46 -36.24 19.71 0.41
N ARG A 47 -37.26 18.95 0.02
CA ARG A 47 -37.82 17.84 0.83
C ARG A 47 -37.18 16.49 0.54
N GLY A 48 -36.29 16.38 -0.45
CA GLY A 48 -35.69 15.11 -0.84
C GLY A 48 -36.61 14.22 -1.69
N ASP A 49 -37.67 14.77 -2.31
CA ASP A 49 -38.62 14.00 -3.12
C ASP A 49 -38.05 13.73 -4.52
N VAL A 50 -37.20 12.71 -4.60
CA VAL A 50 -36.49 12.30 -5.84
C VAL A 50 -37.47 11.95 -6.97
N ALA A 51 -38.60 11.33 -6.64
CA ALA A 51 -39.60 10.91 -7.62
C ALA A 51 -40.22 12.13 -8.30
N LYS A 52 -40.59 13.15 -7.52
CA LYS A 52 -41.17 14.39 -8.02
C LYS A 52 -40.14 15.26 -8.75
N VAL A 53 -38.91 15.34 -8.26
CA VAL A 53 -37.79 16.00 -8.95
C VAL A 53 -37.55 15.37 -10.33
N SER A 54 -37.49 14.04 -10.40
CA SER A 54 -37.29 13.30 -11.64
C SER A 54 -38.45 13.50 -12.62
N ALA A 55 -39.69 13.42 -12.11
CA ALA A 55 -40.89 13.62 -12.93
C ALA A 55 -40.95 15.03 -13.54
N VAL A 56 -40.63 16.06 -12.76
CA VAL A 56 -40.64 17.45 -13.24
C VAL A 56 -39.57 17.69 -14.29
N ILE A 57 -38.35 17.18 -14.09
CA ILE A 57 -37.25 17.31 -15.08
C ILE A 57 -37.55 16.53 -16.37
N ALA A 58 -38.23 15.38 -16.27
CA ALA A 58 -38.63 14.61 -17.44
C ALA A 58 -39.66 15.34 -18.32
N HIS A 59 -40.54 16.15 -17.73
CA HIS A 59 -41.54 16.93 -18.47
C HIS A 59 -41.01 18.29 -18.92
N SER A 60 -40.14 18.92 -18.13
CA SER A 60 -39.66 20.29 -18.36
C SER A 60 -38.17 20.41 -18.00
N SER A 61 -37.30 19.97 -18.90
CA SER A 61 -35.84 19.99 -18.72
C SER A 61 -35.26 21.40 -18.53
N SER A 62 -35.94 22.44 -19.03
CA SER A 62 -35.54 23.84 -18.87
C SER A 62 -35.54 24.32 -17.42
N LEU A 63 -36.21 23.61 -16.50
CA LEU A 63 -36.30 23.99 -15.09
C LEU A 63 -35.06 23.62 -14.26
N ILE A 64 -34.16 22.80 -14.81
CA ILE A 64 -33.04 22.19 -14.05
C ILE A 64 -32.11 23.21 -13.37
N ASN A 65 -31.97 24.40 -13.96
CA ASN A 65 -31.11 25.48 -13.50
C ASN A 65 -31.90 26.74 -13.07
N GLU A 66 -33.24 26.67 -13.07
CA GLU A 66 -34.07 27.80 -12.62
C GLU A 66 -33.87 28.00 -11.11
N SER A 67 -33.87 29.27 -10.70
CA SER A 67 -33.65 29.66 -9.31
C SER A 67 -34.88 30.33 -8.73
N GLY A 68 -35.19 30.03 -7.48
CA GLY A 68 -36.27 30.67 -6.74
C GLY A 68 -35.81 31.98 -6.10
N GLU A 69 -36.51 32.37 -5.04
CA GLU A 69 -36.13 33.53 -4.26
C GLU A 69 -34.67 33.44 -3.79
N ASN A 70 -33.97 34.58 -3.86
CA ASN A 70 -32.56 34.71 -3.47
C ASN A 70 -31.56 33.87 -4.29
N GLY A 71 -31.95 33.39 -5.47
CA GLY A 71 -31.04 32.69 -6.39
C GLY A 71 -30.77 31.24 -6.00
N TRP A 72 -31.63 30.62 -5.18
CA TRP A 72 -31.48 29.22 -4.78
C TRP A 72 -31.98 28.28 -5.86
N THR A 73 -31.11 27.37 -6.31
CA THR A 73 -31.46 26.30 -7.26
C THR A 73 -31.83 25.01 -6.55
N ALA A 74 -32.40 24.05 -7.28
CA ALA A 74 -32.72 22.73 -6.76
C ALA A 74 -31.47 22.00 -6.23
N LEU A 75 -30.32 22.16 -6.89
CA LEU A 75 -29.05 21.56 -6.49
C LEU A 75 -28.56 22.13 -5.15
N MET A 76 -28.69 23.43 -4.93
CA MET A 76 -28.32 24.10 -3.68
C MET A 76 -29.21 23.66 -2.52
N LEU A 77 -30.51 23.48 -2.76
CA LEU A 77 -31.47 23.02 -1.76
C LEU A 77 -31.23 21.56 -1.36
N GLY A 78 -30.96 20.69 -2.34
CA GLY A 78 -30.54 19.31 -2.08
C GLY A 78 -29.21 19.25 -1.31
N ALA A 79 -28.26 20.11 -1.65
CA ALA A 79 -26.97 20.20 -0.97
C ALA A 79 -27.06 20.72 0.46
N ARG A 80 -27.94 21.70 0.73
CA ARG A 80 -28.17 22.24 2.08
C ARG A 80 -28.78 21.21 3.03
N ASN A 81 -29.77 20.45 2.55
CA ASN A 81 -30.55 19.53 3.37
C ASN A 81 -30.00 18.09 3.40
N GLY A 82 -28.88 17.83 2.73
CA GLY A 82 -28.22 16.52 2.77
C GLY A 82 -28.85 15.46 1.87
N HIS A 83 -29.67 15.85 0.89
CA HIS A 83 -30.38 14.92 0.00
C HIS A 83 -29.49 14.44 -1.15
N VAL A 84 -28.66 13.44 -0.87
CA VAL A 84 -27.67 12.86 -1.79
C VAL A 84 -28.32 12.37 -3.09
N GLU A 85 -29.46 11.70 -3.01
CA GLU A 85 -30.16 11.11 -4.15
C GLU A 85 -30.73 12.19 -5.08
N VAL A 86 -31.22 13.30 -4.52
CA VAL A 86 -31.64 14.48 -5.29
C VAL A 86 -30.44 15.11 -5.99
N VAL A 87 -29.31 15.27 -5.29
CA VAL A 87 -28.06 15.81 -5.87
C VAL A 87 -27.56 14.93 -7.02
N ASN A 88 -27.49 13.61 -6.83
CA ASN A 88 -27.08 12.67 -7.88
C ASN A 88 -28.04 12.70 -9.08
N THR A 89 -29.35 12.76 -8.83
CA THR A 89 -30.35 12.86 -9.89
C THR A 89 -30.15 14.12 -10.73
N LEU A 90 -29.97 15.28 -10.09
CA LEU A 90 -29.74 16.56 -10.77
C LEU A 90 -28.41 16.56 -11.55
N LEU A 91 -27.33 16.04 -10.96
CA LEU A 91 -26.02 15.93 -11.61
C LEU A 91 -26.08 15.00 -12.83
N SER A 92 -26.77 13.87 -12.74
CA SER A 92 -26.95 12.93 -13.85
C SER A 92 -27.71 13.54 -15.03
N LYS A 93 -28.50 14.59 -14.78
CA LYS A 93 -29.27 15.33 -15.78
C LYS A 93 -28.55 16.58 -16.29
N GLY A 94 -27.31 16.81 -15.86
CA GLY A 94 -26.46 17.89 -16.38
C GLY A 94 -26.77 19.27 -15.82
N CYS A 95 -27.24 19.37 -14.56
CA CYS A 95 -27.42 20.67 -13.91
C CYS A 95 -26.10 21.46 -13.83
N ASP A 96 -26.18 22.79 -13.91
CA ASP A 96 -25.03 23.68 -13.77
C ASP A 96 -24.69 23.87 -12.29
N LYS A 97 -23.58 23.25 -11.88
CA LYS A 97 -23.08 23.34 -10.51
C LYS A 97 -22.28 24.61 -10.21
N SER A 98 -22.00 25.45 -11.23
CA SER A 98 -21.25 26.71 -11.08
C SER A 98 -22.12 27.90 -10.65
N LEU A 99 -23.45 27.74 -10.69
CA LEU A 99 -24.39 28.77 -10.26
C LEU A 99 -24.20 29.15 -8.79
N VAL A 100 -24.41 30.43 -8.49
CA VAL A 100 -24.29 31.02 -7.16
C VAL A 100 -25.59 31.69 -6.74
N ASN A 101 -25.94 31.61 -5.46
CA ASN A 101 -27.06 32.35 -4.89
C ASN A 101 -26.70 33.84 -4.69
N LYS A 102 -27.64 34.68 -4.21
CA LYS A 102 -27.38 36.10 -3.92
C LYS A 102 -26.28 36.35 -2.87
N SER A 103 -25.94 35.34 -2.08
CA SER A 103 -24.82 35.39 -1.11
C SER A 103 -23.49 34.92 -1.72
N GLY A 104 -23.44 34.64 -3.02
CA GLY A 104 -22.24 34.21 -3.73
C GLY A 104 -21.85 32.75 -3.49
N GLN A 105 -22.75 31.92 -2.95
CA GLN A 105 -22.43 30.54 -2.59
C GLN A 105 -22.84 29.56 -3.70
N THR A 106 -21.93 28.67 -4.08
CA THR A 106 -22.24 27.50 -4.92
C THR A 106 -22.89 26.38 -4.11
N SER A 107 -23.44 25.37 -4.80
CA SER A 107 -23.92 24.15 -4.13
C SER A 107 -22.81 23.44 -3.34
N TYR A 108 -21.55 23.53 -3.79
CA TYR A 108 -20.40 22.98 -3.09
C TYR A 108 -20.11 23.74 -1.78
N ASP A 109 -20.12 25.07 -1.82
CA ASP A 109 -19.90 25.90 -0.63
C ASP A 109 -20.97 25.67 0.43
N ILE A 110 -22.22 25.50 -0.01
CA ILE A 110 -23.36 25.16 0.84
C ILE A 110 -23.14 23.76 1.46
N ALA A 111 -22.82 22.74 0.67
CA ALA A 111 -22.58 21.40 1.18
C ALA A 111 -21.45 21.37 2.23
N LYS A 112 -20.36 22.12 1.99
CA LYS A 112 -19.24 22.25 2.92
C LYS A 112 -19.62 22.97 4.20
N PHE A 113 -20.36 24.09 4.10
CA PHE A 113 -20.81 24.87 5.25
C PHE A 113 -21.73 24.07 6.18
N TRP A 114 -22.63 23.26 5.60
CA TRP A 114 -23.56 22.42 6.36
C TRP A 114 -22.99 21.05 6.76
N GLY A 115 -21.72 20.76 6.45
CA GLY A 115 -21.03 19.54 6.88
C GLY A 115 -21.34 18.28 6.05
N HIS A 116 -22.02 18.42 4.91
CA HIS A 116 -22.39 17.30 4.03
C HIS A 116 -21.21 16.87 3.14
N LYS A 117 -20.19 16.25 3.75
CA LYS A 117 -18.91 15.88 3.10
C LYS A 117 -19.09 15.03 1.84
N HIS A 118 -20.03 14.09 1.84
CA HIS A 118 -20.33 13.24 0.67
C HIS A 118 -20.81 14.07 -0.53
N ILE A 119 -21.74 15.00 -0.30
CA ILE A 119 -22.27 15.90 -1.34
C ILE A 119 -21.19 16.87 -1.81
N ALA A 120 -20.36 17.40 -0.90
CA ALA A 120 -19.24 18.24 -1.28
C ALA A 120 -18.24 17.50 -2.20
N GLY A 121 -17.96 16.23 -1.92
CA GLY A 121 -17.14 15.37 -2.77
C GLY A 121 -17.73 15.16 -4.18
N LEU A 122 -19.04 14.90 -4.26
CA LEU A 122 -19.76 14.79 -5.55
C LEU A 122 -19.67 16.09 -6.37
N LEU A 123 -19.77 17.24 -5.69
CA LEU A 123 -19.80 18.55 -6.33
C LEU A 123 -18.38 19.06 -6.72
N ALA A 124 -17.33 18.62 -6.02
CA ALA A 124 -15.94 19.01 -6.28
C ALA A 124 -15.38 18.51 -7.63
N ASN A 125 -15.87 17.38 -8.15
CA ASN A 125 -15.30 16.75 -9.35
C ASN A 125 -15.74 17.42 -10.66
N SER A 126 -14.86 18.24 -11.24
CA SER A 126 -14.91 18.68 -12.63
C SER A 126 -14.43 17.55 -13.54
N LYS A 127 -15.32 16.63 -13.92
CA LYS A 127 -15.30 15.86 -15.18
C LYS A 127 -16.54 14.96 -15.20
N GLY A 128 -17.46 15.24 -16.12
CA GLY A 128 -18.59 14.36 -16.40
C GLY A 128 -18.10 13.01 -16.91
N GLY A 129 -18.63 11.94 -16.33
CA GLY A 129 -18.34 10.56 -16.67
C GLY A 129 -18.40 9.69 -15.43
N ASN A 130 -19.38 8.78 -15.37
CA ASN A 130 -19.50 7.76 -14.34
C ASN A 130 -18.14 7.08 -14.08
N SER A 131 -17.54 7.37 -12.92
CA SER A 131 -16.43 6.59 -12.38
C SER A 131 -16.79 6.30 -10.93
N HIS A 132 -17.18 5.06 -10.66
CA HIS A 132 -17.19 4.52 -9.31
C HIS A 132 -15.78 4.69 -8.73
N HIS A 133 -15.57 5.69 -7.86
CA HIS A 133 -14.30 5.94 -7.18
C HIS A 133 -14.08 4.91 -6.06
N LEU A 134 -14.01 3.62 -6.41
CA LEU A 134 -13.59 2.53 -5.50
C LEU A 134 -12.07 2.53 -5.29
N LEU A 135 -11.35 3.13 -6.22
CA LEU A 135 -9.91 3.25 -6.22
C LEU A 135 -9.50 4.66 -5.78
N PRO A 136 -8.51 4.79 -4.86
CA PRO A 136 -8.00 6.08 -4.42
C PRO A 136 -7.45 6.90 -5.60
N GLY A 137 -7.72 8.20 -5.59
CA GLY A 137 -6.99 9.16 -6.42
C GLY A 137 -5.50 9.07 -6.14
N SER A 138 -4.66 9.38 -7.12
CA SER A 138 -3.20 9.25 -7.06
C SER A 138 -2.57 10.19 -6.01
N SER A 139 -2.70 9.88 -4.73
CA SER A 139 -1.96 10.53 -3.66
C SER A 139 -0.57 9.90 -3.60
N THR A 140 0.42 10.61 -4.16
CA THR A 140 1.84 10.26 -4.18
C THR A 140 2.51 10.50 -2.82
N GLU A 141 1.90 10.07 -1.72
CA GLU A 141 2.67 9.92 -0.48
C GLU A 141 3.39 8.57 -0.57
N GLY A 142 4.70 8.62 -0.76
CA GLY A 142 5.54 7.43 -0.93
C GLY A 142 5.45 6.53 0.30
N HIS A 143 4.66 5.47 0.22
CA HIS A 143 4.57 4.48 1.27
C HIS A 143 5.77 3.53 1.20
N GLU A 144 6.73 3.68 2.12
CA GLU A 144 7.92 2.83 2.18
C GLU A 144 7.64 1.54 2.96
N ASN A 145 7.70 0.38 2.30
CA ASN A 145 7.50 -0.93 2.93
C ASN A 145 8.75 -1.43 3.66
N TYR A 146 8.59 -2.22 4.73
CA TYR A 146 9.62 -2.62 5.70
C TYR A 146 10.97 -3.12 5.13
N PHE A 147 10.98 -3.87 4.03
CA PHE A 147 12.20 -4.39 3.37
C PHE A 147 12.73 -3.52 2.22
N SER A 148 12.10 -2.38 1.96
CA SER A 148 12.39 -1.55 0.78
C SER A 148 13.33 -0.39 1.11
N ARG A 149 13.60 -0.15 2.40
CA ARG A 149 14.40 0.99 2.83
C ARG A 149 15.86 0.79 2.45
N GLU A 150 16.36 1.70 1.62
CA GLU A 150 17.74 1.66 1.15
C GLU A 150 18.67 2.42 2.11
N PHE A 151 19.15 1.72 3.13
CA PHE A 151 20.17 2.25 4.05
C PHE A 151 21.54 2.45 3.36
N LEU A 152 21.89 1.58 2.41
CA LEU A 152 23.15 1.62 1.67
C LEU A 152 22.94 2.23 0.28
N ASN A 153 23.94 2.96 -0.22
CA ASN A 153 24.11 3.16 -1.65
C ASN A 153 24.79 1.90 -2.22
N ARG A 154 24.11 1.19 -3.13
CA ARG A 154 24.57 -0.11 -3.66
C ARG A 154 25.88 -0.04 -4.46
N MET A 155 26.25 1.15 -4.97
CA MET A 155 27.49 1.41 -5.73
C MET A 155 27.85 0.28 -6.71
N SER A 156 26.93 -0.07 -7.62
CA SER A 156 27.11 -1.21 -8.53
C SER A 156 28.32 -1.06 -9.44
N GLU A 157 28.72 0.16 -9.77
CA GLU A 157 29.92 0.49 -10.55
C GLU A 157 31.22 0.03 -9.89
N LYS A 158 31.23 -0.19 -8.57
CA LYS A 158 32.41 -0.71 -7.85
C LYS A 158 32.54 -2.22 -7.87
N ARG A 159 31.49 -2.95 -8.27
CA ARG A 159 31.45 -4.43 -8.23
C ARG A 159 32.50 -5.09 -9.12
N THR A 160 32.87 -4.45 -10.22
CA THR A 160 33.91 -4.94 -11.15
C THR A 160 35.33 -4.50 -10.75
N ASN A 161 35.46 -3.56 -9.81
CA ASN A 161 36.75 -3.04 -9.37
C ASN A 161 37.32 -3.91 -8.25
N SER A 162 38.04 -4.97 -8.64
CA SER A 162 38.62 -5.94 -7.70
C SER A 162 39.61 -5.30 -6.73
N GLN A 163 40.45 -4.36 -7.18
CA GLN A 163 41.40 -3.66 -6.33
C GLN A 163 40.71 -2.83 -5.24
N TRP A 164 39.66 -2.10 -5.59
CA TRP A 164 38.88 -1.33 -4.61
C TRP A 164 38.14 -2.24 -3.63
N LEU A 165 37.57 -3.35 -4.11
CA LEU A 165 36.90 -4.33 -3.24
C LEU A 165 37.87 -4.99 -2.27
N GLU A 166 39.07 -5.39 -2.72
CA GLU A 166 40.11 -5.97 -1.86
C GLU A 166 40.59 -4.98 -0.81
N ALA A 167 40.86 -3.73 -1.22
CA ALA A 167 41.24 -2.66 -0.29
C ALA A 167 40.15 -2.44 0.78
N LYS A 168 38.88 -2.36 0.35
CA LYS A 168 37.75 -2.21 1.27
C LYS A 168 37.51 -3.44 2.13
N GLN A 169 37.78 -4.65 1.66
CA GLN A 169 37.64 -5.83 2.51
C GLN A 169 38.54 -5.75 3.73
N SER A 170 39.79 -5.32 3.55
CA SER A 170 40.76 -5.19 4.64
C SER A 170 40.65 -3.91 5.48
N SER A 171 39.79 -2.97 5.08
CA SER A 171 39.63 -1.70 5.79
C SER A 171 39.03 -1.90 7.19
N PRO A 172 39.55 -1.20 8.22
CA PRO A 172 38.97 -1.24 9.56
C PRO A 172 37.58 -0.59 9.62
N ALA A 173 37.26 0.31 8.68
CA ALA A 173 35.95 0.95 8.61
C ALA A 173 34.87 0.02 8.04
N SER A 174 35.24 -1.02 7.29
CA SER A 174 34.27 -1.89 6.65
C SER A 174 33.46 -2.72 7.64
N VAL A 175 32.18 -2.86 7.32
CA VAL A 175 31.18 -3.58 8.12
C VAL A 175 30.85 -4.90 7.46
N TYR A 176 30.84 -5.96 8.26
CA TYR A 176 30.46 -7.30 7.86
C TYR A 176 29.23 -7.76 8.62
N ILE A 177 28.25 -8.31 7.89
CA ILE A 177 27.15 -9.06 8.47
C ILE A 177 27.30 -10.53 8.13
N LEU A 178 27.10 -11.38 9.13
CA LEU A 178 27.35 -12.81 9.01
C LEU A 178 26.06 -13.60 8.90
N PHE A 179 26.09 -14.62 8.04
CA PHE A 179 25.04 -15.61 7.86
C PHE A 179 25.59 -17.02 8.04
N PHE A 180 24.80 -17.86 8.68
CA PHE A 180 25.02 -19.31 8.74
C PHE A 180 23.80 -20.02 8.18
N ASN A 181 23.97 -20.76 7.09
CA ASN A 181 22.87 -21.38 6.34
C ASN A 181 21.74 -20.38 6.04
N LEU A 182 22.07 -19.18 5.55
CA LEU A 182 21.15 -18.09 5.22
C LEU A 182 20.37 -17.48 6.41
N ASN A 183 20.81 -17.75 7.65
CA ASN A 183 20.25 -17.14 8.86
C ASN A 183 21.20 -16.05 9.35
N PRO A 184 20.75 -14.80 9.51
CA PRO A 184 21.62 -13.71 9.93
C PRO A 184 22.02 -13.85 11.40
N LEU A 185 23.24 -13.45 11.72
CA LEU A 185 23.73 -13.28 13.09
C LEU A 185 23.15 -11.98 13.67
N VAL A 186 22.46 -12.08 14.80
CA VAL A 186 21.81 -10.95 15.47
C VAL A 186 22.17 -10.89 16.95
N THR A 187 21.98 -9.73 17.54
CA THR A 187 22.06 -9.50 18.99
C THR A 187 20.70 -9.10 19.54
N PRO A 188 20.37 -9.49 20.78
CA PRO A 188 19.30 -8.90 21.55
C PRO A 188 19.41 -7.38 21.62
N GLY A 189 18.33 -6.65 21.31
CA GLY A 189 18.22 -5.24 21.62
C GLY A 189 17.97 -5.02 23.12
N THR A 190 18.71 -4.10 23.73
CA THR A 190 18.40 -3.54 25.05
C THR A 190 17.43 -2.37 24.84
N ASP A 191 16.15 -2.57 25.09
CA ASP A 191 15.22 -1.45 25.16
C ASP A 191 14.70 -1.35 26.60
N GLU A 192 15.25 -0.40 27.36
CA GLU A 192 14.93 -0.18 28.78
C GLU A 192 13.55 0.48 28.98
N MET A 193 12.86 0.87 27.89
CA MET A 193 11.63 1.69 27.96
C MET A 193 10.36 1.03 27.41
N SER A 194 10.38 -0.24 27.01
CA SER A 194 9.23 -0.91 26.39
C SER A 194 9.06 -2.34 26.88
N GLU A 195 8.02 -2.61 27.67
CA GLU A 195 7.57 -3.96 28.03
C GLU A 195 7.04 -4.78 26.83
N SER A 196 7.18 -4.29 25.58
CA SER A 196 6.52 -4.91 24.42
C SER A 196 7.51 -5.33 23.32
N LYS A 197 7.86 -6.62 23.37
CA LYS A 197 8.61 -7.42 22.36
C LYS A 197 10.08 -7.02 22.16
N MET A 198 10.97 -7.88 22.66
CA MET A 198 12.41 -7.86 22.42
C MET A 198 12.75 -7.64 20.93
N GLU A 199 13.48 -6.58 20.62
CA GLU A 199 13.95 -6.31 19.25
C GLU A 199 15.28 -7.01 18.98
N PHE A 200 15.64 -7.15 17.71
CA PHE A 200 16.94 -7.67 17.29
C PHE A 200 17.71 -6.60 16.54
N LYS A 201 19.04 -6.61 16.68
CA LYS A 201 19.96 -5.79 15.88
C LYS A 201 20.91 -6.69 15.10
N LEU A 202 21.34 -6.27 13.92
CA LEU A 202 22.36 -7.01 13.19
C LEU A 202 23.69 -6.97 13.97
N CYS A 203 24.32 -8.13 14.11
CA CYS A 203 25.68 -8.19 14.62
C CYS A 203 26.62 -7.67 13.53
N ARG A 204 27.19 -6.48 13.76
CA ARG A 204 28.13 -5.82 12.85
C ARG A 204 29.55 -6.20 13.26
N LEU A 205 30.28 -6.84 12.34
CA LEU A 205 31.65 -7.29 12.53
C LEU A 205 32.60 -6.45 11.66
N HIS A 206 33.89 -6.54 11.97
CA HIS A 206 34.95 -5.90 11.20
C HIS A 206 35.90 -6.94 10.62
N TRP A 207 36.78 -6.53 9.70
CA TRP A 207 37.69 -7.43 9.01
C TRP A 207 38.50 -8.33 9.95
N GLY A 208 39.00 -7.78 11.07
CA GLY A 208 39.75 -8.53 12.07
C GLY A 208 39.03 -9.79 12.59
N SER A 209 37.71 -9.71 12.77
CA SER A 209 36.87 -10.81 13.26
C SER A 209 36.53 -11.84 12.17
N VAL A 210 36.52 -11.45 10.89
CA VAL A 210 36.02 -12.31 9.80
C VAL A 210 37.08 -12.75 8.80
N LYS A 211 38.31 -12.23 8.86
CA LYS A 211 39.39 -12.51 7.88
C LYS A 211 39.63 -14.00 7.63
N GLU A 212 39.66 -14.81 8.69
CA GLU A 212 39.91 -16.24 8.59
C GLU A 212 38.69 -16.94 7.97
N LEU A 213 37.49 -16.53 8.37
CA LEU A 213 36.26 -17.08 7.83
C LEU A 213 36.07 -16.73 6.35
N ALA A 214 36.42 -15.52 5.94
CA ALA A 214 36.32 -15.04 4.56
C ALA A 214 37.20 -15.83 3.57
N THR A 215 38.26 -16.45 4.06
CA THR A 215 39.18 -17.28 3.26
C THR A 215 38.87 -18.78 3.32
N LYS A 216 37.98 -19.23 4.22
CA LYS A 216 37.59 -20.63 4.34
C LYS A 216 36.83 -21.11 3.09
N PRO A 217 37.11 -22.32 2.57
CA PRO A 217 36.29 -22.95 1.54
C PRO A 217 34.83 -23.07 1.98
N GLY A 218 33.89 -22.90 1.05
CA GLY A 218 32.45 -22.91 1.35
C GLY A 218 31.91 -21.57 1.87
N THR A 219 32.77 -20.58 2.13
CA THR A 219 32.33 -19.22 2.45
C THR A 219 32.02 -18.44 1.17
N THR A 220 30.90 -17.72 1.19
CA THR A 220 30.50 -16.78 0.13
C THR A 220 30.52 -15.36 0.67
N LEU A 221 31.30 -14.48 0.03
CA LEU A 221 31.40 -13.05 0.34
C LEU A 221 30.72 -12.24 -0.77
N ILE A 222 29.86 -11.29 -0.38
CA ILE A 222 29.20 -10.36 -1.30
C ILE A 222 29.32 -8.93 -0.81
N PHE A 223 29.46 -7.99 -1.74
CA PHE A 223 29.46 -6.54 -1.48
C PHE A 223 28.02 -5.99 -1.46
N LEU A 224 27.62 -5.30 -0.41
CA LEU A 224 26.25 -4.79 -0.29
C LEU A 224 26.12 -3.35 -0.79
N GLY A 225 27.17 -2.55 -0.60
CA GLY A 225 27.18 -1.12 -0.89
C GLY A 225 28.03 -0.35 0.12
N VAL A 226 27.82 0.96 0.17
CA VAL A 226 28.41 1.85 1.17
C VAL A 226 27.31 2.59 1.94
N GLU A 227 27.59 3.01 3.17
CA GLU A 227 26.65 3.81 3.95
C GLU A 227 26.32 5.14 3.23
N LYS A 228 25.04 5.49 3.19
CA LYS A 228 24.63 6.83 2.72
C LYS A 228 25.12 7.85 3.75
N ARG A 229 26.04 8.75 3.37
CA ARG A 229 26.52 9.82 4.24
C ARG A 229 25.35 10.68 4.73
N VAL A 230 25.07 10.63 6.04
CA VAL A 230 24.21 11.63 6.69
C VAL A 230 25.05 12.90 6.81
N LYS A 231 24.57 14.01 6.23
CA LYS A 231 25.29 15.31 6.16
C LYS A 231 25.73 15.94 7.51
N PHE A 232 25.55 15.25 8.64
CA PHE A 232 25.73 15.80 9.99
C PHE A 232 26.69 15.02 10.90
N ALA A 233 27.32 13.94 10.44
CA ALA A 233 28.31 13.22 11.27
C ALA A 233 29.71 13.81 11.07
N SER A 234 30.34 14.21 12.17
CA SER A 234 31.76 14.58 12.24
C SER A 234 32.65 13.44 11.72
N PRO A 235 33.80 13.74 11.09
CA PRO A 235 34.71 12.73 10.58
C PRO A 235 35.17 11.78 11.70
N SER A 236 35.02 10.47 11.47
CA SER A 236 35.55 9.43 12.34
C SER A 236 37.07 9.30 12.13
N PRO A 237 37.89 8.98 13.14
CA PRO A 237 39.36 9.05 13.05
C PRO A 237 40.04 8.03 12.12
N ALA A 238 39.28 7.18 11.43
CA ALA A 238 39.79 6.11 10.57
C ALA A 238 39.24 6.26 9.14
N GLU A 239 39.46 7.42 8.52
CA GLU A 239 39.10 7.65 7.13
C GLU A 239 40.10 6.93 6.20
N ASP A 240 39.63 5.90 5.49
CA ASP A 240 40.28 5.45 4.25
C ASP A 240 40.35 6.63 3.24
N GLU A 241 41.21 6.55 2.22
CA GLU A 241 41.39 7.61 1.21
C GLU A 241 40.09 8.19 0.60
N ASP A 242 39.02 7.41 0.50
CA ASP A 242 37.72 7.84 -0.04
C ASP A 242 36.66 8.19 1.03
N GLY A 243 36.92 7.89 2.31
CA GLY A 243 36.01 8.08 3.43
C GLY A 243 34.67 7.32 3.30
N LEU A 244 34.65 6.18 2.61
CA LEU A 244 33.44 5.37 2.41
C LEU A 244 33.42 4.12 3.31
N THR A 245 32.36 3.96 4.10
CA THR A 245 32.11 2.75 4.90
C THR A 245 31.47 1.67 4.03
N ALA A 246 32.25 0.68 3.58
CA ALA A 246 31.74 -0.42 2.77
C ALA A 246 31.10 -1.50 3.64
N TRP A 247 30.02 -2.09 3.13
CA TRP A 247 29.29 -3.18 3.77
C TRP A 247 29.39 -4.45 2.95
N PHE A 248 29.63 -5.57 3.62
CA PHE A 248 29.72 -6.90 3.04
C PHE A 248 28.82 -7.88 3.80
N ALA A 249 28.32 -8.90 3.10
CA ALA A 249 27.69 -10.06 3.74
C ALA A 249 28.50 -11.32 3.48
N LEU A 250 28.61 -12.14 4.52
CA LEU A 250 29.32 -13.40 4.49
C LEU A 250 28.34 -14.54 4.82
N ASN A 251 28.29 -15.60 4.00
CA ASN A 251 27.59 -16.83 4.36
C ASN A 251 28.57 -17.99 4.45
N THR A 252 28.45 -18.79 5.50
CA THR A 252 29.26 -20.00 5.71
C THR A 252 28.39 -21.22 5.98
N ASP A 253 28.93 -22.40 5.68
CA ASP A 253 28.28 -23.71 5.80
C ASP A 253 28.66 -24.43 7.11
N SER A 254 29.67 -23.95 7.83
CA SER A 254 30.08 -24.45 9.16
C SER A 254 29.91 -23.35 10.20
N SER A 255 29.26 -23.64 11.33
CA SER A 255 28.96 -22.63 12.37
C SER A 255 30.25 -22.06 12.97
N PRO A 256 30.60 -20.79 12.74
CA PRO A 256 31.84 -20.20 13.23
C PRO A 256 31.67 -19.55 14.61
N ILE A 257 30.49 -19.65 15.26
CA ILE A 257 30.15 -18.79 16.40
C ILE A 257 31.04 -19.03 17.63
N GLU A 258 31.56 -20.25 17.79
CA GLU A 258 32.50 -20.61 18.87
C GLU A 258 33.92 -20.07 18.61
N ASP A 259 34.25 -19.81 17.34
CA ASP A 259 35.57 -19.33 16.91
C ASP A 259 35.63 -17.81 16.72
N LEU A 260 34.49 -17.11 16.81
CA LEU A 260 34.40 -15.68 16.55
C LEU A 260 34.51 -14.87 17.84
N ASP A 261 35.41 -13.89 17.83
CA ASP A 261 35.44 -12.84 18.86
C ASP A 261 34.26 -11.88 18.64
N LEU A 262 33.18 -12.14 19.36
CA LEU A 262 31.93 -11.38 19.27
C LEU A 262 31.88 -10.35 20.40
N SER A 263 31.60 -9.10 20.02
CA SER A 263 31.43 -7.99 20.96
C SER A 263 30.28 -8.19 21.95
N ASN A 264 29.32 -9.06 21.62
CA ASN A 264 28.22 -9.44 22.50
C ASN A 264 28.11 -10.98 22.59
N PRO A 265 28.33 -11.59 23.77
CA PRO A 265 28.28 -13.04 23.96
C PRO A 265 26.87 -13.63 23.78
N ASN A 266 25.83 -12.80 23.82
CA ASN A 266 24.44 -13.22 23.59
C ASN A 266 24.04 -13.17 22.11
N SER A 267 24.99 -13.02 21.20
CA SER A 267 24.71 -13.06 19.75
C SER A 267 24.29 -14.46 19.32
N PHE A 268 23.33 -14.57 18.40
CA PHE A 268 22.85 -15.86 17.91
C PHE A 268 22.35 -15.77 16.45
N TYR A 269 22.30 -16.91 15.76
CA TYR A 269 21.73 -16.96 14.42
C TYR A 269 20.20 -17.01 14.48
N LEU A 270 19.54 -16.10 13.79
CA LEU A 270 18.10 -15.94 13.80
C LEU A 270 17.39 -17.08 13.02
N LYS A 271 16.92 -18.11 13.73
CA LYS A 271 16.33 -19.33 13.18
C LYS A 271 14.95 -19.64 13.79
N PRO A 272 13.91 -19.94 12.97
CA PRO A 272 13.86 -19.71 11.53
C PRO A 272 13.93 -18.21 11.20
N PRO A 273 14.38 -17.84 9.98
CA PRO A 273 14.56 -16.43 9.64
C PRO A 273 13.22 -15.70 9.58
N MET A 274 12.14 -16.36 9.15
CA MET A 274 10.77 -15.84 9.27
C MET A 274 10.04 -16.51 10.45
N PRO A 275 9.34 -15.74 11.31
CA PRO A 275 9.13 -14.30 11.26
C PRO A 275 10.24 -13.47 11.93
N GLY A 276 11.36 -14.09 12.34
CA GLY A 276 12.43 -13.44 13.11
C GLY A 276 12.91 -12.11 12.53
N VAL A 277 13.20 -12.04 11.22
CA VAL A 277 13.72 -10.84 10.55
C VAL A 277 12.73 -9.67 10.54
N LEU A 278 11.44 -9.90 10.87
CA LEU A 278 10.45 -8.84 11.05
C LEU A 278 10.60 -8.09 12.39
N ARG A 279 11.55 -8.51 13.24
CA ARG A 279 11.90 -7.86 14.52
C ARG A 279 13.16 -7.00 14.44
N LEU A 280 13.71 -6.81 13.24
CA LEU A 280 14.80 -5.86 12.98
C LEU A 280 14.25 -4.43 12.79
N SER A 281 15.12 -3.43 12.71
CA SER A 281 14.73 -2.11 12.21
C SER A 281 14.47 -2.15 10.69
N SER A 282 13.70 -1.21 10.14
CA SER A 282 13.45 -1.16 8.69
C SER A 282 14.73 -0.96 7.86
N ASP A 283 15.71 -0.22 8.40
CA ASP A 283 17.01 -0.03 7.74
C ASP A 283 17.77 -1.34 7.61
N GLU A 284 17.87 -2.09 8.70
CA GLU A 284 18.56 -3.39 8.71
C GLU A 284 17.79 -4.45 7.93
N ALA A 285 16.46 -4.41 7.95
CA ALA A 285 15.61 -5.28 7.17
C ALA A 285 15.89 -5.11 5.66
N GLY A 286 16.01 -3.88 5.15
CA GLY A 286 16.37 -3.63 3.75
C GLY A 286 17.73 -4.23 3.36
N VAL A 287 18.74 -4.10 4.22
CA VAL A 287 20.05 -4.72 4.02
C VAL A 287 19.94 -6.25 4.00
N ILE A 288 19.17 -6.85 4.92
CA ILE A 288 18.91 -8.30 4.94
C ILE A 288 18.19 -8.76 3.67
N ALA A 289 17.26 -7.98 3.14
CA ALA A 289 16.53 -8.34 1.94
C ALA A 289 17.48 -8.50 0.74
N GLN A 290 18.43 -7.58 0.58
CA GLN A 290 19.49 -7.69 -0.43
C GLN A 290 20.43 -8.87 -0.14
N ALA A 291 21.02 -8.89 1.05
CA ALA A 291 22.06 -9.86 1.39
C ALA A 291 21.55 -11.30 1.28
N ARG A 292 20.42 -11.60 1.93
CA ARG A 292 19.86 -12.95 1.96
C ARG A 292 19.44 -13.43 0.58
N SER A 293 18.87 -12.56 -0.27
CA SER A 293 18.45 -12.94 -1.63
C SER A 293 19.64 -13.35 -2.50
N VAL A 294 20.74 -12.58 -2.47
CA VAL A 294 21.95 -12.88 -3.25
C VAL A 294 22.66 -14.12 -2.70
N LEU A 295 22.76 -14.25 -1.37
CA LEU A 295 23.36 -15.44 -0.75
C LEU A 295 22.52 -16.71 -1.01
N ALA A 296 21.18 -16.61 -0.98
CA ALA A 296 20.29 -17.71 -1.31
C ALA A 296 20.44 -18.14 -2.79
N TRP A 297 20.65 -17.18 -3.69
CA TRP A 297 21.00 -17.48 -5.08
C TRP A 297 22.30 -18.26 -5.19
N HIS A 298 23.38 -17.83 -4.52
CA HIS A 298 24.64 -18.58 -4.54
C HIS A 298 24.51 -20.01 -4.00
N ASN A 299 23.73 -20.22 -2.94
CA ASN A 299 23.50 -21.54 -2.37
C ASN A 299 22.81 -22.50 -3.37
N ARG A 300 21.92 -21.99 -4.24
CA ARG A 300 21.13 -22.81 -5.18
C ARG A 300 21.68 -22.87 -6.61
N TYR A 301 22.51 -21.90 -7.02
CA TYR A 301 22.92 -21.71 -8.42
C TYR A 301 24.43 -21.86 -8.62
N SER A 302 25.02 -22.89 -8.00
CA SER A 302 26.48 -23.15 -8.10
C SER A 302 26.92 -23.76 -9.44
N PHE A 303 25.98 -24.20 -10.28
CA PHE A 303 26.22 -24.78 -11.60
C PHE A 303 25.56 -23.93 -12.69
N CYS A 304 26.16 -23.93 -13.88
CA CYS A 304 25.69 -23.17 -15.02
C CYS A 304 24.40 -23.79 -15.58
N PRO A 305 23.28 -23.06 -15.63
CA PRO A 305 22.03 -23.56 -16.20
C PRO A 305 22.12 -23.97 -17.68
N THR A 306 23.10 -23.44 -18.42
CA THR A 306 23.25 -23.69 -19.85
C THR A 306 23.97 -25.00 -20.18
N CYS A 307 24.90 -25.45 -19.33
CA CYS A 307 25.77 -26.59 -19.64
C CYS A 307 26.06 -27.54 -18.47
N GLY A 308 25.61 -27.22 -17.26
CA GLY A 308 25.83 -28.04 -16.06
C GLY A 308 27.23 -27.94 -15.44
N SER A 309 28.18 -27.22 -16.04
CA SER A 309 29.52 -27.01 -15.46
C SER A 309 29.49 -26.12 -14.21
N ARG A 310 30.51 -26.24 -13.35
CA ARG A 310 30.67 -25.35 -12.18
C ARG A 310 30.83 -23.89 -12.62
N THR A 311 30.45 -22.99 -11.72
CA THR A 311 30.58 -21.53 -11.88
C THR A 311 31.41 -20.94 -10.76
N LYS A 312 32.12 -19.85 -11.04
CA LYS A 312 32.78 -19.01 -10.04
C LYS A 312 31.95 -17.76 -9.74
N VAL A 313 32.06 -17.24 -8.52
CA VAL A 313 31.49 -15.94 -8.14
C VAL A 313 32.35 -14.82 -8.73
N ASP A 314 31.70 -13.75 -9.18
CA ASP A 314 32.33 -12.59 -9.81
C ASP A 314 31.55 -11.31 -9.46
N GLU A 315 32.06 -10.14 -9.87
CA GLU A 315 31.43 -8.82 -9.73
C GLU A 315 30.89 -8.54 -8.31
N GLY A 316 31.75 -8.69 -7.30
CA GLY A 316 31.40 -8.45 -5.89
C GLY A 316 30.26 -9.32 -5.37
N GLY A 317 30.01 -10.49 -5.97
CA GLY A 317 28.91 -11.39 -5.61
C GLY A 317 27.66 -11.30 -6.50
N TYR A 318 27.61 -10.38 -7.46
CA TYR A 318 26.42 -10.17 -8.30
C TYR A 318 26.50 -10.87 -9.64
N LYS A 319 27.51 -11.71 -9.84
CA LYS A 319 27.62 -12.53 -11.04
C LYS A 319 28.18 -13.90 -10.74
N ARG A 320 27.77 -14.88 -11.55
CA ARG A 320 28.37 -16.20 -11.60
C ARG A 320 28.82 -16.50 -13.02
N THR A 321 30.11 -16.76 -13.19
CA THR A 321 30.73 -17.00 -14.50
C THR A 321 31.00 -18.49 -14.67
N CYS A 322 30.55 -19.08 -15.79
CA CYS A 322 30.81 -20.48 -16.10
C CYS A 322 32.32 -20.75 -16.25
N LEU A 323 32.79 -21.88 -15.72
CA LEU A 323 34.19 -22.29 -15.86
C LEU A 323 34.50 -23.01 -17.18
N LYS A 324 33.47 -23.33 -17.97
CA LYS A 324 33.63 -23.95 -19.29
C LYS A 324 33.76 -22.86 -20.36
N GLU A 325 34.96 -22.72 -20.94
CA GLU A 325 35.36 -21.61 -21.82
C GLU A 325 34.50 -21.47 -23.09
N ASP A 326 34.04 -22.58 -23.66
CA ASP A 326 33.18 -22.64 -24.86
C ASP A 326 31.68 -22.55 -24.53
N CYS A 327 31.30 -22.27 -23.28
CA CYS A 327 29.90 -22.19 -22.89
C CYS A 327 29.19 -20.99 -23.53
N ARG A 328 27.99 -21.23 -24.11
CA ARG A 328 27.13 -20.17 -24.68
C ARG A 328 26.78 -19.07 -23.69
N SER A 329 26.74 -19.35 -22.38
CA SER A 329 26.49 -18.34 -21.35
C SER A 329 27.59 -17.27 -21.28
N LEU A 330 28.77 -17.51 -21.86
CA LEU A 330 29.89 -16.57 -21.93
C LEU A 330 29.85 -15.69 -23.19
N GLN A 331 28.92 -15.96 -24.12
CA GLN A 331 28.80 -15.25 -25.39
C GLN A 331 27.62 -14.26 -25.33
N GLY A 332 27.90 -13.01 -24.98
CA GLY A 332 26.88 -11.97 -24.77
C GLY A 332 26.37 -11.90 -23.33
N ILE A 333 25.22 -11.25 -23.13
CA ILE A 333 24.62 -11.01 -21.81
C ILE A 333 23.43 -11.94 -21.63
N HIS A 334 23.49 -12.80 -20.61
CA HIS A 334 22.44 -13.79 -20.31
C HIS A 334 22.04 -13.70 -18.84
N ASN A 335 20.75 -13.81 -18.54
CA ASN A 335 20.26 -13.81 -17.15
C ASN A 335 20.84 -14.94 -16.28
N THR A 336 21.31 -16.03 -16.89
CA THR A 336 21.89 -17.20 -16.21
C THR A 336 23.09 -16.88 -15.30
N CYS A 337 23.76 -15.73 -15.50
CA CYS A 337 24.89 -15.31 -14.69
C CYS A 337 24.52 -14.31 -13.59
N TYR A 338 23.27 -13.85 -13.48
CA TYR A 338 22.87 -12.81 -12.52
C TYR A 338 21.89 -13.33 -11.44
N PRO A 339 21.82 -12.67 -10.27
CA PRO A 339 20.84 -12.98 -9.23
C PRO A 339 19.40 -12.93 -9.75
N ARG A 340 18.58 -13.86 -9.28
CA ARG A 340 17.16 -13.98 -9.64
C ARG A 340 16.29 -13.08 -8.75
N VAL A 341 15.28 -12.46 -9.34
CA VAL A 341 14.19 -11.78 -8.63
C VAL A 341 12.88 -12.33 -9.20
N ASP A 342 12.04 -12.90 -8.35
CA ASP A 342 10.77 -13.51 -8.73
C ASP A 342 9.63 -12.51 -8.48
N PRO A 343 9.02 -11.92 -9.52
CA PRO A 343 7.90 -10.99 -9.35
C PRO A 343 6.64 -11.74 -8.88
N VAL A 344 6.04 -11.23 -7.80
CA VAL A 344 4.84 -11.81 -7.18
C VAL A 344 3.81 -10.71 -7.01
N VAL A 345 2.62 -10.86 -7.59
CA VAL A 345 1.51 -9.95 -7.31
C VAL A 345 0.88 -10.32 -5.98
N ILE A 346 0.50 -9.31 -5.20
CA ILE A 346 -0.30 -9.47 -3.99
C ILE A 346 -1.38 -8.41 -3.97
N MET A 347 -2.63 -8.84 -3.89
CA MET A 347 -3.77 -7.97 -4.20
C MET A 347 -4.80 -7.99 -3.07
N LEU A 348 -5.23 -6.80 -2.68
CA LEU A 348 -6.45 -6.65 -1.91
C LEU A 348 -7.61 -6.41 -2.88
N VAL A 349 -8.52 -7.39 -2.96
CA VAL A 349 -9.67 -7.33 -3.85
C VAL A 349 -10.84 -6.70 -3.12
N ILE A 350 -11.33 -5.58 -3.63
CA ILE A 350 -12.46 -4.82 -3.11
C ILE A 350 -13.73 -5.35 -3.75
N HIS A 351 -14.73 -5.66 -2.93
CA HIS A 351 -16.04 -6.11 -3.38
C HIS A 351 -16.76 -5.00 -4.20
N PRO A 352 -17.67 -5.32 -5.15
CA PRO A 352 -18.35 -4.32 -5.98
C PRO A 352 -19.11 -3.23 -5.19
N ASP A 353 -19.55 -3.52 -3.97
CA ASP A 353 -20.21 -2.55 -3.06
C ASP A 353 -19.23 -1.54 -2.42
N GLY A 354 -17.93 -1.77 -2.55
CA GLY A 354 -16.89 -0.94 -1.97
C GLY A 354 -16.72 -1.04 -0.45
N ASN A 355 -17.45 -1.93 0.24
CA ASN A 355 -17.48 -2.03 1.70
C ASN A 355 -17.00 -3.37 2.27
N GLN A 356 -16.53 -4.26 1.40
CA GLN A 356 -15.93 -5.53 1.78
C GLN A 356 -14.63 -5.77 0.99
N CYS A 357 -13.76 -6.62 1.53
CA CYS A 357 -12.56 -7.09 0.84
C CYS A 357 -12.45 -8.61 0.87
N LEU A 358 -11.87 -9.21 -0.16
CA LEU A 358 -11.60 -10.63 -0.23
C LEU A 358 -10.27 -10.92 0.46
N LEU A 359 -10.28 -11.89 1.37
CA LEU A 359 -9.06 -12.44 1.96
C LEU A 359 -9.12 -13.97 1.92
N GLY A 360 -7.95 -14.58 1.76
CA GLY A 360 -7.79 -16.04 1.75
C GLY A 360 -6.82 -16.54 2.81
N ARG A 361 -6.80 -17.85 3.04
CA ARG A 361 -5.81 -18.52 3.89
C ARG A 361 -5.34 -19.84 3.31
N LYS A 362 -4.07 -20.19 3.53
CA LYS A 362 -3.50 -21.50 3.20
C LYS A 362 -3.55 -22.42 4.42
N LYS A 363 -3.58 -23.74 4.21
CA LYS A 363 -3.59 -24.76 5.28
C LYS A 363 -2.42 -24.62 6.26
N THR A 364 -1.29 -24.10 5.79
CA THR A 364 -0.07 -23.87 6.59
C THR A 364 -0.10 -22.61 7.44
N PHE A 365 -1.08 -21.72 7.24
CA PHE A 365 -1.20 -20.50 8.03
C PHE A 365 -1.70 -20.81 9.45
N PRO A 366 -1.26 -20.04 10.47
CA PRO A 366 -1.85 -20.11 11.80
C PRO A 366 -3.38 -20.06 11.76
N ALA A 367 -4.03 -20.78 12.65
CA ALA A 367 -5.49 -20.84 12.71
C ALA A 367 -6.09 -19.43 12.82
N GLY A 368 -7.09 -19.15 12.00
CA GLY A 368 -7.76 -17.85 11.95
C GLY A 368 -6.98 -16.72 11.28
N MET A 369 -5.78 -16.96 10.74
CA MET A 369 -5.05 -15.94 9.96
C MET A 369 -5.53 -15.91 8.50
N PHE A 370 -5.91 -14.73 8.01
CA PHE A 370 -6.28 -14.46 6.62
C PHE A 370 -5.39 -13.36 6.04
N SER A 371 -5.11 -13.42 4.73
CA SER A 371 -4.25 -12.48 4.03
C SER A 371 -4.80 -12.15 2.64
N CYS A 372 -4.17 -11.17 1.99
CA CYS A 372 -4.37 -10.93 0.57
C CYS A 372 -3.99 -12.20 -0.23
N LEU A 373 -4.67 -12.41 -1.36
CA LEU A 373 -4.27 -13.42 -2.34
C LEU A 373 -2.98 -12.97 -3.04
N ALA A 374 -2.15 -13.93 -3.47
CA ALA A 374 -0.86 -13.63 -4.08
C ALA A 374 -0.32 -14.80 -4.89
N GLY A 375 0.32 -14.49 -6.02
CA GLY A 375 1.00 -15.49 -6.84
C GLY A 375 2.00 -14.90 -7.83
N PHE A 376 2.72 -15.80 -8.50
CA PHE A 376 3.84 -15.42 -9.36
C PHE A 376 3.33 -14.85 -10.69
N ILE A 377 4.01 -13.83 -11.21
CA ILE A 377 3.75 -13.35 -12.57
C ILE A 377 4.35 -14.36 -13.56
N GLU A 378 3.56 -14.74 -14.57
CA GLU A 378 4.01 -15.66 -15.61
C GLU A 378 4.77 -14.97 -16.76
N PRO A 379 5.60 -15.71 -17.53
CA PRO A 379 6.28 -15.15 -18.70
C PRO A 379 5.31 -14.58 -19.74
N GLY A 380 5.45 -13.30 -20.06
CA GLY A 380 4.60 -12.59 -21.03
C GLY A 380 3.35 -11.94 -20.42
N GLU A 381 3.17 -12.06 -19.10
CA GLU A 381 2.04 -11.51 -18.37
C GLU A 381 2.36 -10.10 -17.81
N VAL A 382 1.37 -9.19 -17.86
CA VAL A 382 1.44 -7.90 -17.18
C VAL A 382 0.93 -8.01 -15.73
N ILE A 383 1.29 -7.06 -14.87
CA ILE A 383 0.90 -7.07 -13.45
C ILE A 383 -0.62 -7.24 -13.27
N GLU A 384 -1.40 -6.51 -14.06
CA GLU A 384 -2.85 -6.49 -13.97
C GLU A 384 -3.47 -7.83 -14.38
N ASP A 385 -2.87 -8.53 -15.35
CA ASP A 385 -3.35 -9.83 -15.81
C ASP A 385 -3.02 -10.92 -14.80
N ALA A 386 -1.81 -10.90 -14.21
CA ALA A 386 -1.45 -11.79 -13.11
C ALA A 386 -2.40 -11.63 -11.93
N VAL A 387 -2.75 -10.39 -11.56
CA VAL A 387 -3.74 -10.13 -10.51
C VAL A 387 -5.10 -10.74 -10.85
N ARG A 388 -5.57 -10.62 -12.10
CA ARG A 388 -6.86 -11.19 -12.50
C ARG A 388 -6.85 -12.71 -12.49
N ARG A 389 -5.82 -13.31 -13.09
CA ARG A 389 -5.64 -14.76 -13.19
C ARG A 389 -5.58 -15.39 -11.79
N GLU A 390 -4.67 -14.92 -10.94
CA GLU A 390 -4.47 -15.48 -9.60
C GLU A 390 -5.72 -15.38 -8.71
N VAL A 391 -6.48 -14.27 -8.79
CA VAL A 391 -7.73 -14.16 -8.02
C VAL A 391 -8.78 -15.14 -8.55
N GLU A 392 -8.91 -15.30 -9.87
CA GLU A 392 -9.87 -16.23 -10.46
C GLU A 392 -9.50 -17.70 -10.20
N GLU A 393 -8.21 -18.04 -10.25
CA GLU A 393 -7.69 -19.38 -9.93
C GLU A 393 -7.93 -19.76 -8.46
N GLU A 394 -7.47 -18.94 -7.51
CA GLU A 394 -7.53 -19.28 -6.08
C GLU A 394 -8.97 -19.20 -5.51
N SER A 395 -9.81 -18.28 -6.03
CA SER A 395 -11.10 -17.95 -5.41
C SER A 395 -12.33 -17.97 -6.33
N GLY A 396 -12.16 -18.09 -7.65
CA GLY A 396 -13.24 -18.01 -8.64
C GLY A 396 -13.82 -16.60 -8.84
N VAL A 397 -13.33 -15.60 -8.11
CA VAL A 397 -13.79 -14.21 -8.23
C VAL A 397 -13.14 -13.54 -9.45
N LYS A 398 -13.95 -12.84 -10.25
CA LYS A 398 -13.48 -12.08 -11.41
C LYS A 398 -13.13 -10.66 -11.01
N VAL A 399 -12.02 -10.15 -11.54
CA VAL A 399 -11.51 -8.81 -11.26
C VAL A 399 -11.49 -7.96 -12.53
N GLY A 400 -11.89 -6.69 -12.39
CA GLY A 400 -11.83 -5.69 -13.46
C GLY A 400 -10.62 -4.76 -13.29
N PRO A 401 -10.82 -3.50 -12.83
CA PRO A 401 -9.74 -2.55 -12.56
C PRO A 401 -8.71 -3.07 -11.55
N VAL A 402 -7.43 -2.81 -11.84
CA VAL A 402 -6.29 -3.11 -10.98
C VAL A 402 -5.43 -1.85 -10.88
N GLN A 403 -4.99 -1.50 -9.67
CA GLN A 403 -4.15 -0.34 -9.39
C GLN A 403 -2.95 -0.76 -8.53
N TYR A 404 -1.74 -0.46 -9.00
CA TYR A 404 -0.53 -0.57 -8.20
C TYR A 404 -0.55 0.40 -7.00
N VAL A 405 -0.09 -0.08 -5.84
CA VAL A 405 0.04 0.72 -4.61
C VAL A 405 1.50 0.89 -4.23
N SER A 406 2.20 -0.21 -3.98
CA SER A 406 3.58 -0.22 -3.48
C SER A 406 4.23 -1.58 -3.76
N SER A 407 5.54 -1.68 -3.56
CA SER A 407 6.25 -2.97 -3.65
C SER A 407 7.07 -3.24 -2.38
N GLN A 408 7.32 -4.52 -2.11
CA GLN A 408 8.11 -4.96 -0.96
C GLN A 408 9.01 -6.13 -1.38
N PRO A 409 10.34 -6.01 -1.28
CA PRO A 409 11.23 -7.15 -1.37
C PRO A 409 10.87 -8.19 -0.30
N TRP A 410 10.82 -9.46 -0.68
CA TRP A 410 10.54 -10.56 0.25
C TRP A 410 11.62 -11.63 0.09
N PRO A 411 12.64 -11.63 0.96
CA PRO A 411 13.84 -12.42 0.76
C PRO A 411 13.64 -13.89 1.13
N MET A 412 12.58 -14.56 0.67
CA MET A 412 12.23 -15.96 0.97
C MET A 412 11.95 -16.81 -0.28
N PRO A 413 12.96 -17.07 -1.14
CA PRO A 413 14.32 -16.57 -1.07
C PRO A 413 14.54 -15.22 -1.76
N SER A 414 13.79 -14.88 -2.81
CA SER A 414 14.14 -13.79 -3.73
C SER A 414 12.92 -13.19 -4.45
N SER A 415 11.80 -13.00 -3.75
CA SER A 415 10.58 -12.48 -4.35
C SER A 415 10.50 -10.95 -4.27
N LEU A 416 9.88 -10.32 -5.27
CA LEU A 416 9.46 -8.92 -5.23
C LEU A 416 7.93 -8.88 -5.16
N MET A 417 7.38 -8.57 -4.00
CA MET A 417 5.94 -8.45 -3.81
C MET A 417 5.46 -7.12 -4.41
N ILE A 418 4.52 -7.20 -5.35
CA ILE A 418 3.93 -6.08 -6.07
C ILE A 418 2.50 -5.94 -5.56
N GLY A 419 2.29 -4.96 -4.68
CA GLY A 419 1.04 -4.73 -4.00
C GLY A 419 0.03 -3.96 -4.84
N CYS A 420 -1.15 -4.53 -5.04
CA CYS A 420 -2.22 -3.96 -5.84
C CYS A 420 -3.55 -3.85 -5.07
N LEU A 421 -4.35 -2.85 -5.43
CA LEU A 421 -5.79 -2.85 -5.19
C LEU A 421 -6.49 -3.36 -6.45
N ALA A 422 -7.48 -4.20 -6.28
CA ALA A 422 -8.28 -4.77 -7.36
C ALA A 422 -9.76 -4.55 -7.07
N VAL A 423 -10.58 -4.35 -8.09
CA VAL A 423 -12.04 -4.26 -7.95
C VAL A 423 -12.67 -5.50 -8.56
N ALA A 424 -13.37 -6.28 -7.74
CA ALA A 424 -14.12 -7.43 -8.20
C ALA A 424 -15.31 -7.00 -9.07
N VAL A 425 -15.64 -7.84 -10.06
CA VAL A 425 -16.82 -7.72 -10.93
C VAL A 425 -17.77 -8.93 -10.78
N SER A 426 -17.40 -9.91 -9.96
CA SER A 426 -18.26 -10.99 -9.48
C SER A 426 -18.10 -11.18 -7.96
N THR A 427 -19.01 -11.90 -7.33
CA THR A 427 -19.04 -12.06 -5.86
C THR A 427 -19.08 -13.52 -5.40
N HIS A 428 -19.43 -14.44 -6.30
CA HIS A 428 -19.44 -15.87 -6.00
C HIS A 428 -18.01 -16.38 -5.80
N ILE A 429 -17.76 -16.99 -4.66
CA ILE A 429 -16.48 -17.59 -4.30
C ILE A 429 -16.57 -19.09 -4.59
N LYS A 430 -15.58 -19.59 -5.33
CA LYS A 430 -15.31 -21.02 -5.54
C LYS A 430 -13.81 -21.24 -5.34
N VAL A 431 -13.46 -21.77 -4.18
CA VAL A 431 -12.07 -21.98 -3.77
C VAL A 431 -11.44 -23.15 -4.54
N ASP A 432 -10.19 -22.98 -4.99
CA ASP A 432 -9.32 -24.11 -5.34
C ASP A 432 -8.64 -24.66 -4.07
N GLU A 433 -9.14 -25.80 -3.59
CA GLU A 433 -8.67 -26.46 -2.36
C GLU A 433 -7.24 -27.05 -2.46
N ASN A 434 -6.67 -27.07 -3.68
CA ASN A 434 -5.27 -27.43 -3.89
C ASN A 434 -4.32 -26.31 -3.42
N GLU A 435 -4.76 -25.05 -3.51
CA GLU A 435 -3.91 -23.88 -3.23
C GLU A 435 -4.24 -23.20 -1.90
N ILE A 436 -5.52 -22.92 -1.66
CA ILE A 436 -5.98 -22.25 -0.46
C ILE A 436 -7.05 -23.09 0.26
N GLU A 437 -7.11 -22.93 1.58
CA GLU A 437 -8.09 -23.64 2.42
C GLU A 437 -9.45 -22.95 2.39
N GLU A 438 -9.45 -21.61 2.37
CA GLU A 438 -10.66 -20.82 2.49
C GLU A 438 -10.44 -19.41 1.92
N ALA A 439 -11.45 -18.86 1.25
CA ALA A 439 -11.56 -17.45 0.88
C ALA A 439 -12.91 -16.89 1.30
N ARG A 440 -12.92 -15.67 1.82
CA ARG A 440 -14.15 -15.00 2.29
C ARG A 440 -14.12 -13.50 2.04
N TRP A 441 -15.32 -12.94 1.86
CA TRP A 441 -15.54 -11.51 1.97
C TRP A 441 -15.56 -11.08 3.44
N PHE A 442 -14.75 -10.10 3.78
CA PHE A 442 -14.72 -9.47 5.10
C PHE A 442 -15.20 -8.04 4.98
N THR A 443 -16.17 -7.66 5.81
CA THR A 443 -16.67 -6.30 5.87
C THR A 443 -15.59 -5.35 6.37
N ARG A 444 -15.65 -4.09 5.92
CA ARG A 444 -14.76 -3.04 6.40
C ARG A 444 -14.78 -2.92 7.93
N GLN A 445 -15.96 -3.06 8.55
CA GLN A 445 -16.08 -3.02 10.01
C GLN A 445 -15.31 -4.17 10.68
N GLN A 446 -15.44 -5.41 10.20
CA GLN A 446 -14.66 -6.55 10.72
C GLN A 446 -13.15 -6.31 10.60
N VAL A 447 -12.70 -5.65 9.53
CA VAL A 447 -11.29 -5.29 9.36
C VAL A 447 -10.86 -4.19 10.33
N ILE A 448 -11.68 -3.15 10.54
CA ILE A 448 -11.44 -2.07 11.51
C ILE A 448 -11.40 -2.62 12.95
N ASP A 449 -12.26 -3.56 13.27
CA ASP A 449 -12.33 -4.17 14.61
C ASP A 449 -11.02 -4.86 15.01
N ILE A 450 -10.23 -5.35 14.04
CA ILE A 450 -8.90 -5.92 14.29
C ILE A 450 -7.90 -4.87 14.81
N PHE A 451 -8.07 -3.60 14.41
CA PHE A 451 -7.23 -2.51 14.87
C PHE A 451 -7.70 -1.91 16.21
N THR A 452 -8.83 -2.38 16.75
CA THR A 452 -9.45 -1.84 17.96
C THR A 452 -9.26 -2.79 19.15
N LYS A 453 -8.63 -2.34 20.23
CA LYS A 453 -8.15 -3.19 21.36
C LYS A 453 -9.25 -3.94 22.15
N ASN A 454 -10.53 -3.66 21.94
CA ASN A 454 -11.64 -4.16 22.77
C ASN A 454 -12.58 -5.17 22.07
N SER A 455 -12.27 -5.59 20.84
CA SER A 455 -13.10 -6.53 20.08
C SER A 455 -12.45 -7.92 20.01
N GLN A 456 -13.24 -8.99 20.09
CA GLN A 456 -12.79 -10.33 19.68
C GLN A 456 -12.81 -10.36 18.13
N PRO A 457 -11.65 -10.33 17.47
CA PRO A 457 -11.63 -10.15 16.02
C PRO A 457 -12.07 -11.43 15.32
N ALA A 458 -12.84 -11.30 14.23
CA ALA A 458 -13.33 -12.42 13.45
C ALA A 458 -12.21 -13.23 12.76
N PHE A 459 -11.03 -12.62 12.62
CA PHE A 459 -9.82 -13.23 12.08
C PHE A 459 -8.57 -12.46 12.55
N THR A 460 -7.39 -13.01 12.30
CA THR A 460 -6.10 -12.34 12.56
C THR A 460 -5.42 -11.96 11.26
N MET A 461 -4.71 -10.84 11.27
CA MET A 461 -3.98 -10.32 10.12
C MET A 461 -2.50 -10.70 10.15
N PRO A 462 -1.81 -10.65 8.99
CA PRO A 462 -0.36 -10.73 8.95
C PRO A 462 0.28 -9.62 9.80
N PRO A 463 1.55 -9.80 10.23
CA PRO A 463 2.29 -8.80 10.98
C PRO A 463 2.30 -7.44 10.28
N ARG A 464 2.41 -6.36 11.06
CA ARG A 464 2.42 -4.98 10.54
C ARG A 464 3.47 -4.71 9.47
N GLN A 465 4.56 -5.48 9.45
CA GLN A 465 5.65 -5.34 8.48
C GLN A 465 5.28 -5.89 7.09
N ALA A 466 4.29 -6.78 6.98
CA ALA A 466 3.94 -7.43 5.72
C ALA A 466 3.13 -6.49 4.80
N ILE A 467 3.41 -6.52 3.49
CA ILE A 467 2.69 -5.71 2.50
C ILE A 467 1.18 -5.98 2.47
N ALA A 468 0.75 -7.23 2.73
CA ALA A 468 -0.68 -7.55 2.89
C ALA A 468 -1.35 -6.70 3.99
N HIS A 469 -0.69 -6.56 5.14
CA HIS A 469 -1.17 -5.71 6.23
C HIS A 469 -1.25 -4.24 5.78
N GLN A 470 -0.25 -3.77 5.03
CA GLN A 470 -0.22 -2.39 4.53
C GLN A 470 -1.31 -2.11 3.49
N LEU A 471 -1.58 -3.05 2.57
CA LEU A 471 -2.68 -2.91 1.60
C LEU A 471 -4.04 -2.85 2.30
N ILE A 472 -4.27 -3.71 3.29
CA ILE A 472 -5.50 -3.73 4.09
C ILE A 472 -5.65 -2.42 4.88
N LYS A 473 -4.57 -1.97 5.55
CA LYS A 473 -4.53 -0.70 6.29
C LYS A 473 -4.78 0.49 5.35
N TYR A 474 -4.20 0.47 4.15
CA TYR A 474 -4.40 1.51 3.15
C TYR A 474 -5.88 1.56 2.73
N TRP A 475 -6.50 0.43 2.42
CA TRP A 475 -7.92 0.39 2.02
C TRP A 475 -8.89 0.89 3.08
N ILE A 476 -8.66 0.59 4.37
CA ILE A 476 -9.51 1.16 5.43
C ILE A 476 -9.31 2.67 5.59
N GLY A 477 -8.10 3.19 5.28
CA GLY A 477 -7.79 4.62 5.33
C GLY A 477 -8.30 5.43 4.13
N VAL A 478 -8.35 4.81 2.95
CA VAL A 478 -8.74 5.45 1.67
C VAL A 478 -10.21 5.88 1.62
N ASN A 479 -11.06 5.38 2.52
CA ASN A 479 -12.48 5.76 2.63
C ASN A 479 -12.91 6.13 4.06
N ALA A 480 -11.97 6.56 4.92
CA ALA A 480 -12.27 6.91 6.30
C ALA A 480 -12.89 8.31 6.42
N ASN A 481 -14.19 8.41 6.14
CA ASN A 481 -15.06 9.38 6.83
C ASN A 481 -15.37 8.85 8.24
N LEU A 482 -14.40 8.96 9.15
CA LEU A 482 -14.68 9.08 10.59
C LEU A 482 -14.59 10.55 10.99
#